data_AF-A0A2V7MN97-F1
#
_entry.id   AF-A0A2V7MN97-F1
#
_cell.length_a   1.000
_cell.length_b   1.000
_cell.length_c   1.000
_cell.angle_alpha   90.00
_cell.angle_beta   90.00
_cell.angle_gamma   90.00
#
_symmetry.space_group_name_H-M   'P 1'
#
loop_
_entity.id
_entity.type
_entity.pdbx_description
1 polymer ?
#
loop_
_entity_poly.entity_id
_entity_poly.type
_entity_poly.pdbx_seq_one_letter_code
_entity_poly.pdbx_strand_id
1 'polypeptide(L)'
;MPQGRARRGRVAGIGHRGGDVPSGRLRRTRRRGKGERGGVIPRIVPTPIARLELPTEPATPRRVAPEVVASTLPGPGRDRLAGGAVLAVTTGQQPGLFTGPLYTIYKALSAIALARRLERERGGGVPVVPVFWVAGDDHDFAEANHASFLNAAGDLAHIVLRERPADAPLAPLARERCGDEIGAALEQLKAGTPDSEFKTDVLRWLETAYRPDATLADACAEALNALLGPRGLAVLRAYDRGAKRAAAPWVLRGLDQTLADGYTPVLVEAAQGRDRLEPNGDAYRTRRSGERFTRADLERLAREAPERLSPNVLLRPVVEAALLPTLAYAGGPAELKYLPDAAPLYDALGVAPQKPVPRWSGVIVEGRVEKLLQRHGLALDALDGKPGELEARLVRESLPPEAAESFGALRQEIEVRYAGLARVVSAVDPTLERTVQSARNAALAGTQEIEKKLIASLKRESETLLRQISRARDAVYPRGEPQERVLTLASFLIRYGPGLLDALGDEVARWADAP
;
A
#
# COMPACT_ATOMS: atom_id res chain seq x y z
N MET A 1 -73.69 41.78 20.82
CA MET A 1 -73.93 40.72 19.81
C MET A 1 -72.66 40.57 18.98
N PRO A 2 -72.17 39.35 18.75
CA PRO A 2 -70.85 38.97 19.26
C PRO A 2 -69.69 39.08 18.25
N GLN A 3 -68.51 39.10 18.86
CA GLN A 3 -67.17 39.23 18.30
C GLN A 3 -66.72 37.96 17.54
N GLY A 4 -66.09 38.17 16.38
CA GLY A 4 -65.44 37.14 15.56
C GLY A 4 -63.93 37.37 15.45
N ARG A 5 -63.19 36.32 15.81
CA ARG A 5 -61.76 35.98 15.59
C ARG A 5 -61.05 36.72 14.43
N ALA A 6 -59.79 37.13 14.63
CA ALA A 6 -58.58 36.31 14.44
C ALA A 6 -57.30 37.17 14.50
N ARG A 7 -56.24 36.60 15.09
CA ARG A 7 -54.98 37.26 15.44
C ARG A 7 -54.07 37.52 14.24
N ARG A 8 -53.42 38.69 14.27
CA ARG A 8 -52.23 39.08 13.51
C ARG A 8 -50.99 38.33 14.01
N GLY A 9 -50.09 37.97 13.09
CA GLY A 9 -48.70 37.60 13.39
C GLY A 9 -47.80 38.07 12.25
N ARG A 10 -46.91 39.02 12.54
CA ARG A 10 -46.00 39.70 11.60
C ARG A 10 -44.73 38.87 11.33
N VAL A 11 -44.15 39.17 10.18
CA VAL A 11 -42.84 38.80 9.63
C VAL A 11 -41.68 39.42 10.42
N ALA A 12 -40.56 38.68 10.54
CA ALA A 12 -39.18 39.06 10.19
C ALA A 12 -38.12 38.49 11.14
N GLY A 13 -37.06 37.89 10.58
CA GLY A 13 -35.84 37.53 11.30
C GLY A 13 -35.05 36.39 10.64
N ILE A 14 -34.35 36.69 9.55
CA ILE A 14 -33.46 35.78 8.83
C ILE A 14 -32.17 35.61 9.66
N GLY A 15 -31.87 34.38 10.06
CA GLY A 15 -30.62 34.00 10.73
C GLY A 15 -30.14 32.67 10.18
N HIS A 16 -29.13 32.73 9.30
CA HIS A 16 -28.46 31.57 8.70
C HIS A 16 -27.64 30.84 9.77
N ARG A 17 -27.97 29.57 10.05
CA ARG A 17 -27.08 28.64 10.78
C ARG A 17 -26.77 27.46 9.88
N GLY A 18 -25.48 27.21 9.72
CA GLY A 18 -24.90 26.13 8.93
C GLY A 18 -25.35 24.76 9.41
N GLY A 19 -25.51 23.85 8.44
CA GLY A 19 -25.75 22.45 8.69
C GLY A 19 -24.49 21.75 9.18
N ASP A 20 -24.60 21.10 10.34
CA ASP A 20 -23.63 20.13 10.83
C ASP A 20 -23.60 18.90 9.91
N VAL A 21 -22.40 18.55 9.45
CA VAL A 21 -22.11 17.27 8.79
C VAL A 21 -21.87 16.23 9.88
N PRO A 22 -22.52 15.05 9.88
CA PRO A 22 -22.29 14.05 10.91
C PRO A 22 -20.95 13.34 10.68
N SER A 23 -19.98 13.58 11.57
CA SER A 23 -18.73 12.81 11.61
C SER A 23 -19.01 11.36 12.02
N GLY A 24 -18.93 10.41 11.10
CA GLY A 24 -18.99 8.98 11.39
C GLY A 24 -17.77 8.53 12.21
N ARG A 25 -17.87 8.57 13.55
CA ARG A 25 -16.83 8.06 14.44
C ARG A 25 -16.98 6.54 14.59
N LEU A 26 -15.92 5.79 14.33
CA LEU A 26 -15.70 4.48 14.95
C LEU A 26 -15.67 4.70 16.47
N ARG A 27 -16.75 4.31 17.16
CA ARG A 27 -17.00 4.69 18.56
C ARG A 27 -16.03 3.93 19.48
N ARG A 28 -15.15 4.66 20.18
CA ARG A 28 -14.34 4.11 21.28
C ARG A 28 -15.23 3.85 22.49
N THR A 29 -15.72 2.63 22.67
CA THR A 29 -16.29 2.18 23.96
C THR A 29 -15.18 1.57 24.81
N ARG A 30 -14.68 2.31 25.79
CA ARG A 30 -13.93 1.73 26.92
C ARG A 30 -14.96 1.25 27.95
N ARG A 31 -15.14 -0.06 28.10
CA ARG A 31 -15.92 -0.63 29.20
C ARG A 31 -15.09 -1.70 29.92
N ARG A 32 -14.28 -1.28 30.91
CA ARG A 32 -13.67 -2.23 31.86
C ARG A 32 -14.80 -2.88 32.67
N GLY A 33 -15.12 -4.14 32.38
CA GLY A 33 -16.07 -4.96 33.13
C GLY A 33 -16.03 -6.41 32.67
N LYS A 34 -15.60 -7.30 33.57
CA LYS A 34 -15.51 -8.77 33.48
C LYS A 34 -16.44 -9.41 32.43
N GLY A 35 -15.84 -10.07 31.45
CA GLY A 35 -16.53 -10.94 30.48
C GLY A 35 -16.36 -10.55 29.00
N GLU A 36 -15.26 -9.91 28.59
CA GLU A 36 -15.04 -9.55 27.19
C GLU A 36 -14.41 -10.71 26.42
N ARG A 37 -15.17 -11.34 25.49
CA ARG A 37 -14.57 -12.05 24.35
C ARG A 37 -14.10 -11.03 23.30
N GLY A 38 -13.31 -10.05 23.72
CA GLY A 38 -12.59 -9.19 22.78
C GLY A 38 -11.60 -10.07 22.03
N GLY A 39 -11.72 -10.13 20.69
CA GLY A 39 -10.84 -10.95 19.87
C GLY A 39 -9.37 -10.65 20.18
N VAL A 40 -8.58 -11.71 20.41
CA VAL A 40 -7.12 -11.59 20.61
C VAL A 40 -6.52 -10.88 19.40
N ILE A 41 -5.85 -9.74 19.63
CA ILE A 41 -5.16 -8.98 18.58
C ILE A 41 -4.12 -9.91 17.93
N PRO A 42 -4.10 -10.03 16.60
CA PRO A 42 -3.14 -10.88 15.90
C PRO A 42 -1.72 -10.39 16.16
N ARG A 43 -0.76 -11.31 16.11
CA ARG A 43 0.65 -10.96 16.27
C ARG A 43 1.08 -10.12 15.06
N ILE A 44 1.76 -9.01 15.32
CA ILE A 44 2.35 -8.15 14.29
C ILE A 44 3.84 -8.41 14.27
N VAL A 45 4.39 -8.75 13.10
CA VAL A 45 5.80 -9.13 12.94
C VAL A 45 6.45 -8.18 11.94
N PRO A 46 7.43 -7.36 12.35
CA PRO A 46 8.21 -6.56 11.41
C PRO A 46 8.95 -7.47 10.41
N THR A 47 8.99 -7.06 9.14
CA THR A 47 9.88 -7.67 8.14
C THR A 47 11.22 -6.96 8.16
N PRO A 48 12.26 -7.44 7.44
CA PRO A 48 13.51 -6.70 7.30
C PRO A 48 13.27 -5.29 6.74
N ILE A 49 13.58 -4.28 7.54
CA ILE A 49 13.49 -2.85 7.18
C ILE A 49 14.92 -2.30 7.11
N ALA A 50 15.19 -1.44 6.12
CA ALA A 50 16.48 -0.74 6.04
C ALA A 50 16.73 0.08 7.32
N ARG A 51 18.01 0.35 7.63
CA ARG A 51 18.37 1.14 8.80
C ARG A 51 17.70 2.51 8.73
N LEU A 52 17.02 2.91 9.81
CA LEU A 52 16.41 4.22 9.94
C LEU A 52 17.48 5.25 10.30
N GLU A 53 17.75 6.18 9.38
CA GLU A 53 18.67 7.30 9.59
C GLU A 53 17.95 8.64 9.42
N LEU A 54 17.66 9.30 10.54
CA LEU A 54 16.93 10.57 10.54
C LEU A 54 17.79 11.75 10.05
N PRO A 55 17.16 12.84 9.58
CA PRO A 55 17.88 14.05 9.19
C PRO A 55 18.43 14.77 10.42
N THR A 56 19.75 14.99 10.44
CA THR A 56 20.47 15.77 11.46
C THR A 56 20.59 17.25 11.09
N GLU A 57 20.44 17.57 9.80
CA GLU A 57 20.59 18.92 9.31
C GLU A 57 19.52 19.88 9.89
N PRO A 58 19.89 21.14 10.15
CA PRO A 58 18.93 22.17 10.52
C PRO A 58 17.97 22.41 9.35
N ALA A 59 16.68 22.50 9.64
CA ALA A 59 15.66 22.83 8.66
C ALA A 59 14.91 24.08 9.14
N THR A 60 14.61 24.98 8.22
CA THR A 60 13.93 26.24 8.52
C THR A 60 12.41 26.02 8.54
N PRO A 61 11.75 26.17 9.70
CA PRO A 61 10.30 26.10 9.77
C PRO A 61 9.69 27.25 8.97
N ARG A 62 8.60 26.99 8.25
CA ARG A 62 7.86 28.03 7.52
C ARG A 62 6.37 27.77 7.52
N ARG A 63 5.60 28.84 7.25
CA ARG A 63 4.16 28.73 7.06
C ARG A 63 3.87 27.99 5.75
N VAL A 64 2.87 27.13 5.77
CA VAL A 64 2.34 26.47 4.58
C VAL A 64 1.34 27.41 3.90
N ALA A 65 1.34 27.46 2.57
CA ALA A 65 0.44 28.31 1.81
C ALA A 65 -1.04 28.02 2.14
N PRO A 66 -1.90 29.05 2.31
CA PRO A 66 -3.30 28.85 2.68
C PRO A 66 -4.07 27.92 1.75
N GLU A 67 -3.75 27.93 0.45
CA GLU A 67 -4.35 27.07 -0.56
C GLU A 67 -4.01 25.59 -0.33
N VAL A 68 -2.77 25.29 0.07
CA VAL A 68 -2.34 23.92 0.41
C VAL A 68 -3.03 23.45 1.69
N VAL A 69 -3.18 24.35 2.69
CA VAL A 69 -3.90 24.05 3.93
C VAL A 69 -5.41 23.84 3.67
N ALA A 70 -6.00 24.58 2.73
CA ALA A 70 -7.39 24.41 2.32
C ALA A 70 -7.61 23.10 1.53
N SER A 71 -6.61 22.66 0.76
CA SER A 71 -6.62 21.37 0.05
C SER A 71 -6.33 20.16 0.97
N THR A 72 -6.00 20.39 2.24
CA THR A 72 -5.84 19.33 3.24
C THR A 72 -7.17 19.07 3.95
N LEU A 73 -7.55 17.80 4.11
CA LEU A 73 -8.81 17.43 4.75
C LEU A 73 -8.88 17.89 6.22
N PRO A 74 -10.06 18.25 6.74
CA PRO A 74 -10.21 18.71 8.12
C PRO A 74 -9.76 17.67 9.16
N GLY A 75 -9.05 18.15 10.17
CA GLY A 75 -8.57 17.34 11.29
C GLY A 75 -7.37 17.99 12.00
N PRO A 76 -6.93 17.43 13.14
CA PRO A 76 -5.85 17.99 13.94
C PRO A 76 -4.54 18.24 13.16
N GLY A 77 -4.21 17.38 12.18
CA GLY A 77 -3.04 17.57 11.33
C GLY A 77 -3.12 18.86 10.51
N ARG A 78 -4.26 19.12 9.86
CA ARG A 78 -4.52 20.36 9.11
C ARG A 78 -4.46 21.59 10.01
N ASP A 79 -5.09 21.51 11.18
CA ASP A 79 -5.12 22.64 12.12
C ASP A 79 -3.70 23.03 12.55
N ARG A 80 -2.82 22.04 12.74
CA ARG A 80 -1.39 22.28 13.01
C ARG A 80 -0.67 22.92 11.82
N LEU A 81 -0.93 22.49 10.58
CA LEU A 81 -0.38 23.14 9.38
C LEU A 81 -0.80 24.61 9.28
N ALA A 82 -2.03 24.93 9.69
CA ALA A 82 -2.58 26.29 9.68
C ALA A 82 -2.00 27.18 10.80
N GLY A 83 -1.58 26.58 11.91
CA GLY A 83 -1.31 27.28 13.17
C GLY A 83 -0.06 28.16 13.19
N GLY A 84 0.86 28.03 12.24
CA GLY A 84 2.15 28.72 12.33
C GLY A 84 3.20 28.27 11.33
N ALA A 85 4.45 28.60 11.64
CA ALA A 85 5.58 27.98 10.99
C ALA A 85 5.72 26.53 11.49
N VAL A 86 5.87 25.59 10.56
CA VAL A 86 5.93 24.16 10.86
C VAL A 86 7.09 23.51 10.11
N LEU A 87 7.38 22.29 10.49
CA LEU A 87 8.15 21.31 9.73
C LEU A 87 7.20 20.14 9.39
N ALA A 88 7.55 19.32 8.40
CA ALA A 88 6.73 18.18 8.00
C ALA A 88 7.54 16.87 7.90
N VAL A 89 6.87 15.75 8.14
CA VAL A 89 7.28 14.44 7.63
C VAL A 89 6.25 14.03 6.61
N THR A 90 6.68 13.78 5.38
CA THR A 90 5.76 13.43 4.29
C THR A 90 5.85 11.96 3.96
N THR A 91 4.76 11.45 3.42
CA THR A 91 4.68 10.19 2.68
C THR A 91 3.59 10.35 1.63
N GLY A 92 3.52 9.47 0.64
CA GLY A 92 2.39 9.47 -0.29
C GLY A 92 2.10 8.10 -0.85
N GLN A 93 0.93 7.97 -1.45
CA GLN A 93 0.55 6.80 -2.23
C GLN A 93 -0.55 7.15 -3.23
N GLN A 94 -0.61 6.37 -4.31
CA GLN A 94 -1.76 6.30 -5.20
C GLN A 94 -3.05 5.96 -4.42
N PRO A 95 -4.18 6.64 -4.69
CA PRO A 95 -5.46 6.28 -4.09
C PRO A 95 -6.02 4.97 -4.69
N GLY A 96 -6.02 3.90 -3.90
CA GLY A 96 -6.59 2.60 -4.29
C GLY A 96 -7.94 2.33 -3.64
N LEU A 97 -8.73 1.45 -4.24
CA LEU A 97 -10.01 0.98 -3.71
C LEU A 97 -9.87 0.46 -2.28
N PHE A 98 -10.77 0.88 -1.38
CA PHE A 98 -10.74 0.55 0.04
C PHE A 98 -9.39 0.83 0.72
N THR A 99 -8.80 1.99 0.42
CA THR A 99 -7.47 2.47 0.87
C THR A 99 -6.28 1.76 0.23
N GLY A 100 -6.54 0.85 -0.71
CA GLY A 100 -5.53 0.04 -1.37
C GLY A 100 -4.86 -0.96 -0.42
N PRO A 101 -3.61 -1.36 -0.73
CA PRO A 101 -2.86 -2.28 0.10
C PRO A 101 -2.51 -1.72 1.48
N LEU A 102 -2.30 -2.62 2.44
CA LEU A 102 -1.89 -2.35 3.82
C LEU A 102 -0.69 -1.37 3.93
N TYR A 103 0.26 -1.39 2.99
CA TYR A 103 1.41 -0.47 3.05
C TYR A 103 0.99 1.00 3.03
N THR A 104 -0.19 1.35 2.50
CA THR A 104 -0.73 2.71 2.53
C THR A 104 -0.89 3.18 3.98
N ILE A 105 -1.39 2.29 4.84
CA ILE A 105 -1.58 2.53 6.26
C ILE A 105 -0.24 2.55 6.98
N TYR A 106 0.68 1.65 6.63
CA TYR A 106 2.00 1.58 7.25
C TYR A 106 2.84 2.82 6.95
N LYS A 107 2.76 3.33 5.72
CA LYS A 107 3.30 4.63 5.32
C LYS A 107 2.79 5.76 6.20
N ALA A 108 1.47 5.86 6.33
CA ALA A 108 0.83 6.91 7.11
C ALA A 108 1.18 6.84 8.61
N LEU A 109 1.17 5.63 9.20
CA LEU A 109 1.60 5.41 10.58
C LEU A 109 3.09 5.74 10.77
N SER A 110 3.93 5.41 9.79
CA SER A 110 5.36 5.74 9.82
C SER A 110 5.57 7.25 9.84
N ALA A 111 4.88 7.99 8.97
CA ALA A 111 4.94 9.45 8.97
C ALA A 111 4.50 10.03 10.33
N ILE A 112 3.42 9.51 10.93
CA ILE A 112 2.97 9.93 12.27
C ILE A 112 4.04 9.67 13.33
N ALA A 113 4.61 8.47 13.37
CA ALA A 113 5.60 8.09 14.38
C ALA A 113 6.91 8.89 14.23
N LEU A 114 7.39 9.05 13.00
CA LEU A 114 8.57 9.84 12.67
C LEU A 114 8.38 11.33 12.98
N ALA A 115 7.20 11.90 12.68
CA ALA A 115 6.90 13.29 13.02
C ALA A 115 6.94 13.50 14.53
N ARG A 116 6.35 12.58 15.32
CA ARG A 116 6.42 12.62 16.79
C ARG A 116 7.84 12.53 17.30
N ARG A 117 8.67 11.64 16.75
CA ARG A 117 10.08 11.55 17.14
C ARG A 117 10.84 12.83 16.85
N LEU A 118 10.78 13.32 15.61
CA LEU A 118 11.51 14.50 15.18
C LEU A 118 11.07 15.77 15.94
N GLU A 119 9.79 15.88 16.27
CA GLU A 119 9.28 16.96 17.12
C GLU A 119 9.88 16.91 18.53
N ARG A 120 9.91 15.73 19.14
CA ARG A 120 10.50 15.55 20.49
C ARG A 120 12.01 15.81 20.49
N GLU A 121 12.75 15.27 19.53
CA GLU A 121 14.21 15.38 19.46
C GLU A 121 14.69 16.82 19.19
N ARG A 122 13.95 17.58 18.39
CA ARG A 122 14.33 18.98 18.05
C ARG A 122 14.10 19.95 19.21
N GLY A 123 13.12 19.68 20.08
CA GLY A 123 12.73 20.63 21.12
C GLY A 123 12.26 21.98 20.56
N GLY A 124 12.07 22.98 21.41
CA GLY A 124 11.84 24.36 20.97
C GLY A 124 10.43 24.71 20.44
N GLY A 125 9.46 23.80 20.53
CA GLY A 125 8.04 24.10 20.31
C GLY A 125 7.59 24.26 18.85
N VAL A 126 8.47 24.00 17.87
CA VAL A 126 8.11 24.00 16.44
C VAL A 126 7.34 22.71 16.12
N PRO A 127 6.10 22.81 15.58
CA PRO A 127 5.35 21.62 15.19
C PRO A 127 6.01 20.85 14.04
N VAL A 128 6.14 19.53 14.16
CA VAL A 128 6.41 18.61 13.05
C VAL A 128 5.12 17.86 12.70
N VAL A 129 4.58 18.13 11.51
CA VAL A 129 3.29 17.61 11.10
C VAL A 129 3.46 16.42 10.13
N PRO A 130 2.83 15.26 10.41
CA PRO A 130 2.81 14.17 9.45
C PRO A 130 1.82 14.45 8.32
N VAL A 131 2.29 14.46 7.09
CA VAL A 131 1.48 14.77 5.90
C VAL A 131 1.43 13.54 4.98
N PHE A 132 0.22 13.15 4.59
CA PHE A 132 -0.02 12.13 3.58
C PHE A 132 -0.41 12.79 2.25
N TRP A 133 0.44 12.67 1.24
CA TRP A 133 0.19 13.12 -0.13
C TRP A 133 -0.65 12.09 -0.88
N VAL A 134 -1.92 12.41 -1.13
CA VAL A 134 -2.79 11.57 -1.97
C VAL A 134 -2.45 11.84 -3.44
N ALA A 135 -1.85 10.85 -4.11
CA ALA A 135 -1.36 10.99 -5.49
C ALA A 135 -2.48 10.82 -6.54
N GLY A 136 -3.52 11.65 -6.48
CA GLY A 136 -4.64 11.61 -7.43
C GLY A 136 -4.31 12.03 -8.86
N ASP A 137 -3.12 12.57 -9.09
CA ASP A 137 -2.57 12.85 -10.43
C ASP A 137 -2.11 11.57 -11.16
N ASP A 138 -1.93 10.46 -10.45
CA ASP A 138 -1.63 9.19 -11.10
C ASP A 138 -2.76 8.78 -12.04
N HIS A 139 -2.43 8.08 -13.13
CA HIS A 139 -3.39 7.61 -14.13
C HIS A 139 -3.42 6.08 -14.23
N ASP A 140 -2.66 5.35 -13.39
CA ASP A 140 -2.72 3.89 -13.33
C ASP A 140 -3.97 3.41 -12.61
N PHE A 141 -5.09 3.42 -13.33
CA PHE A 141 -6.36 2.91 -12.85
C PHE A 141 -6.34 1.39 -12.60
N ALA A 142 -5.53 0.63 -13.34
CA ALA A 142 -5.47 -0.82 -13.17
C ALA A 142 -4.84 -1.21 -11.83
N GLU A 143 -3.89 -0.41 -11.32
CA GLU A 143 -3.37 -0.58 -9.96
C GLU A 143 -4.37 -0.10 -8.88
N ALA A 144 -5.20 0.90 -9.18
CA ALA A 144 -6.11 1.51 -8.20
C ALA A 144 -7.50 0.86 -8.06
N ASN A 145 -7.99 0.20 -9.11
CA ASN A 145 -9.40 -0.21 -9.24
C ASN A 145 -9.78 -1.47 -8.44
N HIS A 146 -8.88 -2.02 -7.62
CA HIS A 146 -9.10 -3.32 -7.01
C HIS A 146 -8.65 -3.37 -5.56
N ALA A 147 -9.17 -4.37 -4.84
CA ALA A 147 -8.77 -4.67 -3.47
C ALA A 147 -8.78 -6.19 -3.26
N SER A 148 -7.79 -6.71 -2.55
CA SER A 148 -7.77 -8.12 -2.15
C SER A 148 -7.99 -8.25 -0.65
N PHE A 149 -8.76 -9.26 -0.24
CA PHE A 149 -9.11 -9.50 1.15
C PHE A 149 -9.15 -11.00 1.43
N LEU A 150 -9.11 -11.39 2.70
CA LEU A 150 -9.33 -12.78 3.10
C LEU A 150 -10.83 -12.99 3.34
N ASN A 151 -11.42 -13.98 2.67
CA ASN A 151 -12.83 -14.31 2.86
C ASN A 151 -13.09 -15.01 4.22
N ALA A 152 -14.34 -15.38 4.52
CA ALA A 152 -14.70 -16.04 5.77
C ALA A 152 -13.98 -17.39 5.99
N ALA A 153 -13.71 -18.14 4.92
CA ALA A 153 -12.88 -19.36 4.96
C ALA A 153 -11.38 -19.06 5.10
N GLY A 154 -11.02 -17.79 4.88
CA GLY A 154 -9.68 -17.25 4.90
C GLY A 154 -8.85 -17.58 3.68
N ASP A 155 -9.53 -17.81 2.55
CA ASP A 155 -8.93 -17.88 1.22
C ASP A 155 -8.86 -16.46 0.62
N LEU A 156 -7.91 -16.23 -0.29
CA LEU A 156 -7.73 -14.94 -0.95
C LEU A 156 -8.92 -14.65 -1.90
N ALA A 157 -9.60 -13.53 -1.67
CA ALA A 157 -10.65 -13.00 -2.53
C ALA A 157 -10.22 -11.67 -3.14
N HIS A 158 -10.74 -11.38 -4.32
CA HIS A 158 -10.37 -10.19 -5.10
C HIS A 158 -11.62 -9.47 -5.59
N ILE A 159 -11.61 -8.15 -5.45
CA ILE A 159 -12.67 -7.23 -5.87
C ILE A 159 -12.06 -6.35 -6.96
N VAL A 160 -12.72 -6.27 -8.11
CA VAL A 160 -12.38 -5.35 -9.19
C VAL A 160 -13.57 -4.42 -9.38
N LEU A 161 -13.34 -3.11 -9.29
CA LEU A 161 -14.39 -2.10 -9.45
C LEU A 161 -14.93 -2.10 -10.89
N ARG A 162 -14.02 -1.98 -11.86
CA ARG A 162 -14.27 -2.12 -13.30
C ARG A 162 -12.94 -2.20 -14.03
N GLU A 163 -12.92 -2.78 -15.23
CA GLU A 163 -11.79 -2.66 -16.14
C GLU A 163 -12.00 -1.50 -17.12
N ARG A 164 -10.91 -0.95 -17.64
CA ARG A 164 -10.95 0.07 -18.68
C ARG A 164 -10.68 -0.54 -20.05
N PRO A 165 -11.34 -0.05 -21.11
CA PRO A 165 -10.90 -0.32 -22.47
C PRO A 165 -9.43 0.07 -22.65
N ALA A 166 -8.70 -0.71 -23.44
CA ALA A 166 -7.26 -0.51 -23.67
C ALA A 166 -6.93 0.85 -24.34
N ASP A 167 -7.89 1.43 -25.06
CA ASP A 167 -7.81 2.71 -25.76
C ASP A 167 -8.36 3.90 -24.94
N ALA A 168 -8.83 3.67 -23.71
CA ALA A 168 -9.40 4.72 -22.88
C ALA A 168 -8.35 5.79 -22.53
N PRO A 169 -8.70 7.10 -22.57
CA PRO A 169 -7.77 8.17 -22.21
C PRO A 169 -7.20 7.99 -20.80
N LEU A 170 -5.89 8.09 -20.59
CA LEU A 170 -5.26 7.89 -19.27
C LEU A 170 -5.56 9.05 -18.31
N ALA A 171 -6.80 9.12 -17.84
CA ALA A 171 -7.31 10.14 -16.96
C ALA A 171 -6.69 9.97 -15.56
N PRO A 172 -6.38 11.07 -14.86
CA PRO A 172 -5.96 11.00 -13.47
C PRO A 172 -7.02 10.34 -12.60
N LEU A 173 -6.61 9.66 -11.52
CA LEU A 173 -7.50 9.04 -10.54
C LEU A 173 -8.41 10.05 -9.84
N ALA A 174 -8.00 11.32 -9.78
CA ALA A 174 -8.84 12.44 -9.36
C ALA A 174 -10.00 12.76 -10.31
N ARG A 175 -10.08 12.12 -11.48
CA ARG A 175 -11.21 12.17 -12.42
C ARG A 175 -12.03 10.89 -12.44
N GLU A 176 -11.46 9.79 -11.95
CA GLU A 176 -12.08 8.47 -11.98
C GLU A 176 -13.13 8.35 -10.88
N ARG A 177 -14.41 8.39 -11.25
CA ARG A 177 -15.52 8.16 -10.31
C ARG A 177 -15.55 6.72 -9.84
N CYS A 178 -16.00 6.50 -8.61
CA CYS A 178 -16.32 5.16 -8.13
C CYS A 178 -17.41 4.52 -9.00
N GLY A 179 -18.45 5.28 -9.37
CA GLY A 179 -19.56 4.79 -10.18
C GLY A 179 -20.53 3.90 -9.39
N ASP A 180 -21.62 3.47 -10.01
CA ASP A 180 -22.63 2.61 -9.36
C ASP A 180 -22.08 1.23 -8.99
N GLU A 181 -21.01 0.79 -9.67
CA GLU A 181 -20.29 -0.46 -9.44
C GLU A 181 -19.72 -0.57 -8.03
N ILE A 182 -19.52 0.56 -7.34
CA ILE A 182 -19.05 0.57 -5.95
C ILE A 182 -20.00 -0.17 -5.01
N GLY A 183 -21.31 -0.16 -5.30
CA GLY A 183 -22.30 -0.92 -4.52
C GLY A 183 -22.04 -2.43 -4.59
N ALA A 184 -21.75 -2.95 -5.78
CA ALA A 184 -21.41 -4.36 -5.96
C ALA A 184 -20.08 -4.72 -5.28
N ALA A 185 -19.07 -3.84 -5.34
CA ALA A 185 -17.80 -4.02 -4.65
C ALA A 185 -17.97 -4.09 -3.12
N LEU A 186 -18.78 -3.20 -2.54
CA LEU A 186 -19.09 -3.18 -1.10
C LEU A 186 -19.87 -4.43 -0.68
N GLU A 187 -20.87 -4.86 -1.48
CA GLU A 187 -21.62 -6.10 -1.21
C GLU A 187 -20.73 -7.34 -1.33
N GLN A 188 -19.78 -7.38 -2.27
CA GLN A 188 -18.82 -8.49 -2.35
C GLN A 188 -17.93 -8.57 -1.09
N LEU A 189 -17.45 -7.43 -0.59
CA LEU A 189 -16.70 -7.40 0.67
C LEU A 189 -17.56 -7.86 1.84
N LYS A 190 -18.80 -7.36 1.93
CA LYS A 190 -19.76 -7.72 2.99
C LYS A 190 -20.14 -9.20 2.97
N ALA A 191 -20.47 -9.76 1.81
CA ALA A 191 -20.84 -11.17 1.68
C ALA A 191 -19.62 -12.10 1.86
N GLY A 192 -18.45 -11.67 1.39
CA GLY A 192 -17.23 -12.48 1.45
C GLY A 192 -16.56 -12.53 2.82
N THR A 193 -16.81 -11.57 3.70
CA THR A 193 -16.13 -11.47 5.01
C THR A 193 -16.94 -12.09 6.15
N PRO A 194 -16.29 -12.64 7.20
CA PRO A 194 -16.98 -13.26 8.31
C PRO A 194 -17.79 -12.24 9.11
N ASP A 195 -18.89 -12.69 9.70
CA ASP A 195 -19.64 -11.85 10.64
C ASP A 195 -18.85 -11.65 11.93
N SER A 196 -18.80 -10.40 12.36
CA SER A 196 -18.14 -9.97 13.59
C SER A 196 -18.87 -8.76 14.15
N GLU A 197 -18.60 -8.44 15.41
CA GLU A 197 -19.11 -7.22 16.04
C GLU A 197 -18.59 -5.93 15.38
N PHE A 198 -17.49 -6.00 14.62
CA PHE A 198 -16.87 -4.84 13.97
C PHE A 198 -17.31 -4.63 12.51
N LYS A 199 -17.83 -5.67 11.87
CA LYS A 199 -18.14 -5.69 10.42
C LYS A 199 -19.01 -4.51 9.99
N THR A 200 -20.10 -4.27 10.73
CA THR A 200 -21.06 -3.20 10.42
C THR A 200 -20.41 -1.82 10.43
N ASP A 201 -19.53 -1.54 11.40
CA ASP A 201 -18.88 -0.23 11.50
C ASP A 201 -17.79 -0.04 10.43
N VAL A 202 -17.08 -1.11 10.05
CA VAL A 202 -16.08 -1.07 8.97
C VAL A 202 -16.76 -0.86 7.61
N LEU A 203 -17.86 -1.56 7.35
CA LEU A 203 -18.64 -1.35 6.11
C LEU A 203 -19.20 0.07 6.05
N ARG A 204 -19.76 0.59 7.15
CA ARG A 204 -20.25 1.98 7.21
C ARG A 204 -19.13 2.99 6.92
N TRP A 205 -17.93 2.76 7.44
CA TRP A 205 -16.77 3.62 7.16
C TRP A 205 -16.45 3.66 5.67
N LEU A 206 -16.44 2.50 4.99
CA LEU A 206 -16.20 2.43 3.56
C LEU A 206 -17.37 3.01 2.76
N GLU A 207 -18.61 2.66 3.06
CA GLU A 207 -19.83 3.20 2.42
C GLU A 207 -19.91 4.73 2.50
N THR A 208 -19.47 5.31 3.62
CA THR A 208 -19.46 6.77 3.80
C THR A 208 -18.50 7.44 2.82
N ALA A 209 -17.32 6.86 2.59
CA ALA A 209 -16.28 7.45 1.75
C ALA A 209 -16.42 7.08 0.26
N TYR A 210 -16.74 5.82 -0.03
CA TYR A 210 -16.84 5.24 -1.37
C TYR A 210 -18.28 5.30 -1.89
N ARG A 211 -18.67 6.48 -2.36
CA ARG A 211 -19.99 6.76 -2.96
C ARG A 211 -19.90 6.82 -4.49
N PRO A 212 -20.99 6.54 -5.24
CA PRO A 212 -20.96 6.58 -6.70
C PRO A 212 -20.48 7.90 -7.30
N ASP A 213 -20.81 9.02 -6.64
CA ASP A 213 -20.46 10.37 -7.05
C ASP A 213 -19.04 10.80 -6.66
N ALA A 214 -18.38 10.09 -5.74
CA ALA A 214 -17.01 10.38 -5.33
C ALA A 214 -16.01 9.88 -6.37
N THR A 215 -14.87 10.56 -6.48
CA THR A 215 -13.71 10.03 -7.22
C THR A 215 -12.98 9.00 -6.36
N LEU A 216 -12.25 8.07 -6.98
CA LEU A 216 -11.38 7.14 -6.26
C LEU A 216 -10.38 7.87 -5.37
N ALA A 217 -9.85 9.00 -5.87
CA ALA A 217 -8.94 9.84 -5.10
C ALA A 217 -9.60 10.44 -3.85
N ASP A 218 -10.78 11.04 -3.99
CA ASP A 218 -11.49 11.64 -2.85
C ASP A 218 -11.98 10.56 -1.87
N ALA A 219 -12.53 9.45 -2.36
CA ALA A 219 -12.98 8.34 -1.52
C ALA A 219 -11.83 7.74 -0.70
N CYS A 220 -10.66 7.52 -1.32
CA CYS A 220 -9.48 7.06 -0.59
C CYS A 220 -8.98 8.09 0.42
N ALA A 221 -8.95 9.38 0.07
CA ALA A 221 -8.53 10.45 0.96
C ALA A 221 -9.47 10.57 2.18
N GLU A 222 -10.78 10.56 1.96
CA GLU A 222 -11.81 10.61 2.99
C GLU A 222 -11.72 9.39 3.93
N ALA A 223 -11.59 8.18 3.36
CA ALA A 223 -11.45 6.95 4.14
C ALA A 223 -10.19 6.97 5.01
N LEU A 224 -9.04 7.39 4.45
CA LEU A 224 -7.79 7.51 5.18
C LEU A 224 -7.86 8.58 6.28
N ASN A 225 -8.48 9.73 5.99
CA ASN A 225 -8.63 10.80 6.97
C ASN A 225 -9.57 10.40 8.12
N ALA A 226 -10.66 9.69 7.85
CA ALA A 226 -11.54 9.16 8.88
C ALA A 226 -10.80 8.18 9.82
N LEU A 227 -9.83 7.43 9.29
CA LEU A 227 -9.08 6.43 10.02
C LEU A 227 -7.90 7.02 10.83
N LEU A 228 -7.15 7.95 10.24
CA LEU A 228 -5.85 8.42 10.76
C LEU A 228 -5.78 9.93 11.00
N GLY A 229 -6.71 10.72 10.47
CA GLY A 229 -6.82 12.15 10.75
C GLY A 229 -6.90 12.46 12.25
N PRO A 230 -7.73 11.73 13.05
CA PRO A 230 -7.76 11.89 14.50
C PRO A 230 -6.44 11.60 15.22
N ARG A 231 -5.51 10.87 14.57
CA ARG A 231 -4.16 10.60 15.10
C ARG A 231 -3.15 11.69 14.77
N GLY A 232 -3.57 12.76 14.09
CA GLY A 232 -2.76 13.91 13.72
C GLY A 232 -2.26 13.90 12.27
N LEU A 233 -2.67 12.94 11.44
CA LEU A 233 -2.32 12.90 10.02
C LEU A 233 -3.00 14.05 9.26
N ALA A 234 -2.22 14.83 8.53
CA ALA A 234 -2.73 15.80 7.55
C ALA A 234 -2.86 15.11 6.19
N VAL A 235 -4.09 14.80 5.75
CA VAL A 235 -4.33 14.17 4.44
C VAL A 235 -4.47 15.26 3.37
N LEU A 236 -3.42 15.45 2.58
CA LEU A 236 -3.34 16.45 1.52
C LEU A 236 -3.87 15.88 0.20
N ARG A 237 -4.96 16.47 -0.31
CA ARG A 237 -5.46 16.20 -1.67
C ARG A 237 -4.65 17.04 -2.66
N ALA A 238 -3.46 16.55 -3.02
CA ALA A 238 -2.52 17.32 -3.84
C ALA A 238 -3.03 17.67 -5.25
N TYR A 239 -4.04 16.94 -5.72
CA TYR A 239 -4.77 17.15 -6.98
C TYR A 239 -5.87 18.22 -6.87
N ASP A 240 -6.20 18.69 -5.66
CA ASP A 240 -7.18 19.74 -5.45
C ASP A 240 -6.67 21.08 -6.00
N ARG A 241 -7.58 21.90 -6.55
CA ARG A 241 -7.23 23.11 -7.31
C ARG A 241 -6.35 24.09 -6.53
N GLY A 242 -6.54 24.19 -5.20
CA GLY A 242 -5.72 25.04 -4.34
C GLY A 242 -4.25 24.61 -4.30
N ALA A 243 -4.02 23.35 -3.95
CA ALA A 243 -2.68 22.75 -3.97
C ALA A 243 -2.03 22.82 -5.36
N LYS A 244 -2.80 22.57 -6.43
CA LYS A 244 -2.31 22.65 -7.81
C LYS A 244 -1.89 24.06 -8.20
N ARG A 245 -2.64 25.08 -7.79
CA ARG A 245 -2.26 26.48 -7.99
C ARG A 245 -0.94 26.82 -7.28
N ALA A 246 -0.76 26.35 -6.05
CA ALA A 246 0.49 26.54 -5.31
C ALA A 246 1.66 25.76 -5.95
N ALA A 247 1.40 24.59 -6.52
CA ALA A 247 2.39 23.74 -7.18
C ALA A 247 2.81 24.26 -8.56
N ALA A 248 1.90 24.91 -9.29
CA ALA A 248 2.08 25.21 -10.71
C ALA A 248 3.36 26.00 -11.04
N PRO A 249 3.79 27.02 -10.28
CA PRO A 249 5.06 27.70 -10.55
C PRO A 249 6.27 26.75 -10.51
N TRP A 250 6.27 25.77 -9.61
CA TRP A 250 7.34 24.78 -9.48
C TRP A 250 7.27 23.72 -10.58
N VAL A 251 6.06 23.31 -10.95
CA VAL A 251 5.84 22.40 -12.08
C VAL A 251 6.34 23.05 -13.39
N LEU A 252 6.02 24.32 -13.64
CA LEU A 252 6.43 25.03 -14.86
C LEU A 252 7.95 25.21 -14.98
N ARG A 253 8.68 25.36 -13.87
CA ARG A 253 10.17 25.36 -13.90
C ARG A 253 10.74 24.03 -14.39
N GLY A 254 9.99 22.94 -14.22
CA GLY A 254 10.36 21.63 -14.78
C GLY A 254 10.39 21.62 -16.31
N LEU A 255 9.73 22.56 -17.00
CA LEU A 255 9.76 22.63 -18.47
C LEU A 255 11.16 22.96 -19.02
N ASP A 256 12.00 23.60 -18.21
CA ASP A 256 13.38 23.94 -18.59
C ASP A 256 14.33 22.74 -18.49
N GLN A 257 13.83 21.61 -18.01
CA GLN A 257 14.59 20.38 -17.79
C GLN A 257 14.16 19.32 -18.80
N THR A 258 15.13 18.61 -19.35
CA THR A 258 14.88 17.43 -20.19
C THR A 258 15.57 16.23 -19.56
N LEU A 259 14.81 15.18 -19.30
CA LEU A 259 15.31 13.95 -18.71
C LEU A 259 16.05 13.09 -19.76
N ALA A 260 16.75 12.06 -19.30
CA ALA A 260 17.52 11.16 -20.17
C ALA A 260 16.68 10.46 -21.27
N ASP A 261 15.37 10.38 -21.09
CA ASP A 261 14.44 9.79 -22.06
C ASP A 261 13.86 10.80 -23.07
N GLY A 262 14.37 12.04 -23.08
CA GLY A 262 14.01 13.07 -24.07
C GLY A 262 12.75 13.88 -23.73
N TYR A 263 12.08 13.62 -22.62
CA TYR A 263 10.90 14.37 -22.20
C TYR A 263 11.19 15.30 -21.02
N THR A 264 10.38 16.34 -20.88
CA THR A 264 10.34 17.12 -19.65
C THR A 264 9.76 16.28 -18.50
N PRO A 265 10.07 16.61 -17.24
CA PRO A 265 9.41 16.03 -16.08
C PRO A 265 7.97 16.56 -15.85
N VAL A 266 7.43 17.38 -16.76
CA VAL A 266 6.09 17.97 -16.67
C VAL A 266 5.11 17.16 -17.51
N LEU A 267 3.92 16.91 -16.94
CA LEU A 267 2.81 16.29 -17.64
C LEU A 267 1.63 17.25 -17.74
N VAL A 268 0.89 17.11 -18.82
CA VAL A 268 -0.35 17.85 -19.09
C VAL A 268 -1.51 16.87 -19.34
N GLU A 269 -2.67 17.15 -18.77
CA GLU A 269 -3.93 16.48 -19.12
C GLU A 269 -4.40 16.98 -20.49
N ALA A 270 -4.24 16.15 -21.51
CA ALA A 270 -4.55 16.41 -22.91
C ALA A 270 -5.71 15.50 -23.39
N ALA A 271 -5.99 15.43 -24.70
CA ALA A 271 -7.10 14.66 -25.24
C ALA A 271 -7.04 13.15 -24.89
N GLN A 272 -5.85 12.58 -24.77
CA GLN A 272 -5.63 11.17 -24.37
C GLN A 272 -5.29 11.01 -22.88
N GLY A 273 -5.66 12.00 -22.06
CA GLY A 273 -5.41 12.03 -20.62
C GLY A 273 -4.04 12.63 -20.26
N ARG A 274 -3.51 12.26 -19.10
CA ARG A 274 -2.26 12.79 -18.55
C ARG A 274 -1.05 12.33 -19.35
N ASP A 275 -0.41 13.24 -20.07
CA ASP A 275 0.61 12.91 -21.06
C ASP A 275 1.92 13.66 -20.84
N ARG A 276 3.01 13.07 -21.34
CA ARG A 276 4.37 13.63 -21.24
C ARG A 276 4.59 14.67 -22.32
N LEU A 277 5.37 15.69 -21.99
CA LEU A 277 5.75 16.76 -22.90
C LEU A 277 7.19 16.58 -23.39
N GLU A 278 7.36 16.50 -24.71
CA GLU A 278 8.65 16.51 -25.40
C GLU A 278 8.96 17.94 -25.88
N PRO A 279 10.18 18.46 -25.69
CA PRO A 279 10.60 19.72 -26.31
C PRO A 279 10.54 19.64 -27.85
N ASN A 280 9.92 20.62 -28.49
CA ASN A 280 9.76 20.68 -29.94
C ASN A 280 9.91 22.13 -30.43
N GLY A 281 11.16 22.54 -30.73
CA GLY A 281 11.47 23.90 -31.15
C GLY A 281 11.14 24.93 -30.07
N ASP A 282 10.19 25.84 -30.36
CA ASP A 282 9.70 26.88 -29.45
C ASP A 282 8.52 26.42 -28.57
N ALA A 283 8.14 25.15 -28.67
CA ALA A 283 6.97 24.58 -28.02
C ALA A 283 7.25 23.19 -27.45
N TYR A 284 6.20 22.56 -26.96
CA TYR A 284 6.19 21.19 -26.45
C TYR A 284 5.14 20.38 -27.18
N ARG A 285 5.41 19.10 -27.39
CA ARG A 285 4.48 18.15 -28.01
C ARG A 285 4.13 17.04 -27.03
N THR A 286 2.85 16.70 -26.93
CA THR A 286 2.43 15.55 -26.13
C THR A 286 2.82 14.24 -26.81
N ARG A 287 3.33 13.28 -26.03
CA ARG A 287 3.85 12.00 -26.53
C ARG A 287 2.81 11.18 -27.29
N ARG A 288 1.58 11.11 -26.78
CA ARG A 288 0.52 10.22 -27.27
C ARG A 288 -0.51 10.95 -28.12
N SER A 289 -1.00 12.11 -27.66
CA SER A 289 -2.00 12.86 -28.45
C SER A 289 -1.40 13.74 -29.56
N GLY A 290 -0.10 14.04 -29.53
CA GLY A 290 0.56 14.88 -30.52
C GLY A 290 0.17 16.36 -30.49
N GLU A 291 -0.55 16.80 -29.47
CA GLU A 291 -0.98 18.18 -29.25
C GLU A 291 0.23 19.09 -28.97
N ARG A 292 0.21 20.29 -29.53
CA ARG A 292 1.26 21.30 -29.37
C ARG A 292 0.87 22.31 -28.29
N PHE A 293 1.78 22.58 -27.36
CA PHE A 293 1.64 23.57 -26.31
C PHE A 293 2.84 24.52 -26.34
N THR A 294 2.63 25.83 -26.46
CA THR A 294 3.68 26.82 -26.18
C THR A 294 3.87 26.98 -24.67
N ARG A 295 4.98 27.60 -24.24
CA ARG A 295 5.14 28.01 -22.84
C ARG A 295 3.98 28.89 -22.36
N ALA A 296 3.54 29.83 -23.19
CA ALA A 296 2.40 30.70 -22.87
C ALA A 296 1.09 29.92 -22.69
N ASP A 297 0.89 28.83 -23.44
CA ASP A 297 -0.28 27.95 -23.25
C ASP A 297 -0.22 27.23 -21.90
N LEU A 298 0.94 26.71 -21.52
CA LEU A 298 1.13 26.02 -20.24
C LEU A 298 1.03 27.00 -19.05
N GLU A 299 1.54 28.21 -19.18
CA GLU A 299 1.37 29.28 -18.20
C GLU A 299 -0.08 29.74 -18.07
N ARG A 300 -0.83 29.77 -19.17
CA ARG A 300 -2.29 30.01 -19.14
C ARG A 300 -3.02 28.87 -18.44
N LEU A 301 -2.69 27.62 -18.74
CA LEU A 301 -3.22 26.45 -18.04
C LEU A 301 -2.93 26.50 -16.53
N ALA A 302 -1.72 26.86 -16.13
CA ALA A 302 -1.35 27.02 -14.72
C ALA A 302 -2.22 28.05 -13.97
N ARG A 303 -2.70 29.10 -14.65
CA ARG A 303 -3.59 30.12 -14.05
C ARG A 303 -5.05 29.67 -14.04
N GLU A 304 -5.52 29.13 -15.16
CA GLU A 304 -6.94 28.91 -15.41
C GLU A 304 -7.40 27.51 -14.98
N ALA A 305 -6.60 26.48 -15.24
CA ALA A 305 -6.89 25.07 -14.97
C ALA A 305 -5.65 24.33 -14.46
N PRO A 306 -5.07 24.74 -13.31
CA PRO A 306 -3.82 24.16 -12.78
C PRO A 306 -3.92 22.66 -12.52
N GLU A 307 -5.13 22.13 -12.31
CA GLU A 307 -5.40 20.70 -12.15
C GLU A 307 -4.96 19.87 -13.37
N ARG A 308 -4.83 20.48 -14.55
CA ARG A 308 -4.34 19.82 -15.77
C ARG A 308 -2.83 19.69 -15.83
N LEU A 309 -2.05 20.30 -14.94
CA LEU A 309 -0.60 20.24 -14.93
C LEU A 309 -0.10 19.43 -13.75
N SER A 310 0.75 18.44 -13.97
CA SER A 310 1.27 17.58 -12.90
C SER A 310 2.75 17.27 -13.09
N PRO A 311 3.50 17.03 -12.01
CA PRO A 311 4.86 16.54 -12.12
C PRO A 311 4.88 15.03 -12.45
N ASN A 312 5.98 14.55 -13.03
CA ASN A 312 6.27 13.12 -13.10
C ASN A 312 6.84 12.60 -11.76
N VAL A 313 7.20 11.31 -11.72
CA VAL A 313 7.73 10.66 -10.51
C VAL A 313 8.98 11.33 -9.92
N LEU A 314 9.85 11.93 -10.75
CA LEU A 314 11.10 12.57 -10.33
C LEU A 314 10.89 14.03 -9.89
N LEU A 315 10.00 14.78 -10.55
CA LEU A 315 9.68 16.17 -10.17
C LEU A 315 8.71 16.24 -8.99
N ARG A 316 7.88 15.21 -8.77
CA ARG A 316 6.93 15.16 -7.65
C ARG A 316 7.58 15.43 -6.29
N PRO A 317 8.66 14.74 -5.87
CA PRO A 317 9.28 15.00 -4.57
C PRO A 317 9.88 16.42 -4.46
N VAL A 318 10.31 17.02 -5.58
CA VAL A 318 10.80 18.41 -5.61
C VAL A 318 9.66 19.40 -5.37
N VAL A 319 8.53 19.22 -6.06
CA VAL A 319 7.32 20.02 -5.87
C VAL A 319 6.78 19.86 -4.45
N GLU A 320 6.79 18.65 -3.90
CA GLU A 320 6.39 18.39 -2.52
C GLU A 320 7.22 19.18 -1.50
N ALA A 321 8.56 19.14 -1.60
CA ALA A 321 9.47 19.90 -0.75
C ALA A 321 9.36 21.43 -0.94
N ALA A 322 8.96 21.87 -2.13
CA ALA A 322 8.68 23.28 -2.38
C ALA A 322 7.38 23.73 -1.70
N LEU A 323 6.36 22.86 -1.61
CA LEU A 323 5.09 23.17 -0.94
C LEU A 323 5.19 23.05 0.59
N LEU A 324 5.89 22.03 1.07
CA LEU A 324 5.96 21.66 2.48
C LEU A 324 7.40 21.74 3.01
N PRO A 325 7.64 22.26 4.23
CA PRO A 325 8.97 22.22 4.86
C PRO A 325 9.32 20.82 5.36
N THR A 326 9.57 19.91 4.42
CA THR A 326 9.75 18.49 4.70
C THR A 326 11.15 18.18 5.25
N LEU A 327 11.19 17.57 6.43
CA LEU A 327 12.41 17.01 7.03
C LEU A 327 12.78 15.67 6.41
N ALA A 328 11.78 14.79 6.33
CA ALA A 328 11.96 13.41 5.91
C ALA A 328 10.76 12.95 5.07
N TYR A 329 11.06 12.15 4.06
CA TYR A 329 10.08 11.45 3.24
C TYR A 329 10.09 9.96 3.60
N ALA A 330 9.02 9.44 4.19
CA ALA A 330 8.89 8.03 4.56
C ALA A 330 8.50 7.19 3.32
N GLY A 331 9.50 6.56 2.69
CA GLY A 331 9.35 5.80 1.46
C GLY A 331 9.36 4.28 1.66
N GLY A 332 8.68 3.56 0.78
CA GLY A 332 8.82 2.11 0.64
C GLY A 332 10.08 1.70 -0.13
N PRO A 333 10.42 0.40 -0.17
CA PRO A 333 11.65 -0.09 -0.79
C PRO A 333 11.83 0.29 -2.26
N ALA A 334 10.75 0.37 -3.03
CA ALA A 334 10.81 0.79 -4.44
C ALA A 334 11.11 2.29 -4.56
N GLU A 335 10.54 3.12 -3.69
CA GLU A 335 10.73 4.58 -3.72
C GLU A 335 12.14 4.96 -3.30
N LEU A 336 12.69 4.33 -2.26
CA LEU A 336 14.06 4.60 -1.80
C LEU A 336 15.12 4.30 -2.87
N LYS A 337 14.82 3.46 -3.86
CA LYS A 337 15.73 3.16 -4.98
C LYS A 337 15.81 4.29 -6.00
N TYR A 338 14.67 4.90 -6.36
CA TYR A 338 14.64 5.91 -7.42
C TYR A 338 14.70 7.36 -6.90
N LEU A 339 14.38 7.61 -5.62
CA LEU A 339 14.39 8.97 -5.06
C LEU A 339 15.74 9.71 -5.23
N PRO A 340 16.91 9.06 -5.13
CA PRO A 340 18.18 9.71 -5.42
C PRO A 340 18.27 10.29 -6.85
N ASP A 341 17.57 9.69 -7.82
CA ASP A 341 17.58 10.14 -9.22
C ASP A 341 16.90 11.51 -9.41
N ALA A 342 16.15 11.99 -8.41
CA ALA A 342 15.55 13.32 -8.41
C ALA A 342 16.53 14.44 -7.99
N ALA A 343 17.72 14.11 -7.48
CA ALA A 343 18.69 15.10 -6.98
C ALA A 343 19.02 16.23 -7.99
N PRO A 344 19.26 15.96 -9.29
CA PRO A 344 19.53 17.04 -10.25
C PRO A 344 18.37 18.04 -10.39
N LEU A 345 17.12 17.60 -10.19
CA LEU A 345 15.96 18.48 -10.27
C LEU A 345 15.82 19.36 -9.03
N TYR A 346 16.24 18.90 -7.84
CA TYR A 346 16.31 19.75 -6.65
C TYR A 346 17.26 20.92 -6.86
N ASP A 347 18.46 20.63 -7.36
CA ASP A 347 19.49 21.64 -7.64
C ASP A 347 19.01 22.64 -8.71
N ALA A 348 18.48 22.12 -9.83
CA ALA A 348 18.02 22.95 -10.94
C ALA A 348 16.86 23.89 -10.55
N LEU A 349 15.97 23.46 -9.64
CA LEU A 349 14.83 24.26 -9.20
C LEU A 349 15.11 25.11 -7.96
N GLY A 350 16.30 24.97 -7.35
CA GLY A 350 16.70 25.67 -6.13
C GLY A 350 15.87 25.26 -4.91
N VAL A 351 15.51 23.98 -4.81
CA VAL A 351 14.71 23.43 -3.71
C VAL A 351 15.61 22.55 -2.84
N ALA A 352 15.56 22.75 -1.52
CA ALA A 352 16.30 21.88 -0.60
C ALA A 352 15.74 20.44 -0.64
N PRO A 353 16.60 19.41 -0.74
CA PRO A 353 16.15 18.02 -0.78
C PRO A 353 15.58 17.59 0.57
N GLN A 354 14.51 16.78 0.52
CA GLN A 354 13.98 16.08 1.68
C GLN A 354 14.69 14.73 1.85
N LYS A 355 15.08 14.36 3.08
CA LYS A 355 15.80 13.10 3.32
C LYS A 355 14.87 11.88 3.14
N PRO A 356 15.11 10.98 2.17
CA PRO A 356 14.36 9.73 2.09
C PRO A 356 14.71 8.84 3.28
N VAL A 357 13.70 8.31 3.96
CA VAL A 357 13.85 7.36 5.08
C VAL A 357 12.94 6.16 4.86
N PRO A 358 13.32 4.95 5.29
CA PRO A 358 12.44 3.80 5.18
C PRO A 358 11.18 4.01 6.00
N ARG A 359 10.03 3.54 5.49
CA ARG A 359 8.83 3.31 6.30
C ARG A 359 8.93 1.97 7.05
N TRP A 360 8.08 1.78 8.04
CA TRP A 360 7.86 0.48 8.65
C TRP A 360 7.21 -0.50 7.66
N SER A 361 7.63 -1.76 7.75
CA SER A 361 7.07 -2.91 7.02
C SER A 361 6.85 -4.09 7.97
N GLY A 362 5.81 -4.88 7.72
CA GLY A 362 5.51 -6.04 8.55
C GLY A 362 4.34 -6.88 8.07
N VAL A 363 4.04 -7.92 8.83
CA VAL A 363 3.00 -8.92 8.56
C VAL A 363 2.10 -9.06 9.79
N ILE A 364 0.80 -9.10 9.54
CA ILE A 364 -0.23 -9.45 10.53
C ILE A 364 -0.43 -10.97 10.49
N VAL A 365 -0.02 -11.66 11.55
CA VAL A 365 -0.07 -13.11 11.70
C VAL A 365 -1.30 -13.49 12.53
N GLU A 366 -2.35 -13.97 11.86
CA GLU A 366 -3.56 -14.45 12.52
C GLU A 366 -3.26 -15.67 13.42
N GLY A 367 -3.97 -15.82 14.54
CA GLY A 367 -3.70 -16.91 15.50
C GLY A 367 -3.82 -18.34 14.91
N ARG A 368 -4.56 -18.51 13.82
CA ARG A 368 -4.61 -19.79 13.06
C ARG A 368 -3.29 -20.10 12.36
N VAL A 369 -2.64 -19.09 11.81
CA VAL A 369 -1.32 -19.20 11.18
C VAL A 369 -0.26 -19.46 12.24
N GLU A 370 -0.32 -18.73 13.36
CA GLU A 370 0.61 -18.94 14.47
C GLU A 370 0.51 -20.35 15.06
N LYS A 371 -0.70 -20.88 15.26
CA LYS A 371 -0.89 -22.27 15.71
C LYS A 371 -0.34 -23.30 14.73
N LEU A 372 -0.47 -23.06 13.42
CA LEU A 372 0.11 -23.93 12.39
C LEU A 372 1.64 -23.90 12.46
N LEU A 373 2.23 -22.71 12.52
CA LEU A 373 3.67 -22.52 12.64
C LEU A 373 4.23 -23.22 13.89
N GLN A 374 3.59 -23.02 15.04
CA GLN A 374 4.00 -23.66 16.31
C GLN A 374 3.88 -25.19 16.27
N ARG A 375 2.78 -25.72 15.73
CA ARG A 375 2.55 -27.18 15.64
C ARG A 375 3.65 -27.88 14.84
N HIS A 376 4.17 -27.23 13.80
CA HIS A 376 5.17 -27.80 12.90
C HIS A 376 6.58 -27.24 13.11
N GLY A 377 6.82 -26.46 14.18
CA GLY A 377 8.14 -25.86 14.45
C GLY A 377 8.65 -24.95 13.34
N LEU A 378 7.75 -24.29 12.61
CA LEU A 378 8.08 -23.45 11.46
C LEU A 378 8.28 -21.98 11.87
N ALA A 379 9.28 -21.35 11.28
CA ALA A 379 9.39 -19.90 11.26
C ALA A 379 8.49 -19.29 10.16
N LEU A 380 8.19 -17.99 10.25
CA LEU A 380 7.27 -17.32 9.32
C LEU A 380 7.80 -17.30 7.87
N ASP A 381 9.12 -17.17 7.71
CA ASP A 381 9.83 -17.22 6.43
C ASP A 381 9.72 -18.59 5.73
N ALA A 382 9.39 -19.66 6.44
CA ALA A 382 9.10 -20.95 5.82
C ALA A 382 7.87 -20.91 4.89
N LEU A 383 6.99 -19.91 5.05
CA LEU A 383 5.85 -19.66 4.16
C LEU A 383 6.23 -18.79 2.93
N ASP A 384 7.44 -18.22 2.92
CA ASP A 384 8.03 -17.44 1.82
C ASP A 384 8.88 -18.36 0.93
N GLY A 385 8.24 -19.08 0.01
CA GLY A 385 8.91 -20.04 -0.87
C GLY A 385 8.09 -20.34 -2.12
N LYS A 386 8.43 -21.35 -2.92
CA LYS A 386 7.55 -21.72 -4.04
C LYS A 386 6.35 -22.54 -3.55
N PRO A 387 5.16 -22.40 -4.16
CA PRO A 387 4.03 -23.28 -3.87
C PRO A 387 4.43 -24.75 -4.02
N GLY A 388 4.15 -25.58 -3.02
CA GLY A 388 4.42 -27.01 -3.04
C GLY A 388 5.74 -27.45 -2.39
N GLU A 389 6.71 -26.56 -2.18
CA GLU A 389 8.01 -26.90 -1.56
C GLU A 389 7.86 -27.23 -0.07
N LEU A 390 7.21 -26.36 0.70
CA LEU A 390 6.93 -26.59 2.11
C LEU A 390 6.05 -27.83 2.31
N GLU A 391 5.02 -27.96 1.45
CA GLU A 391 4.09 -29.08 1.43
C GLU A 391 4.82 -30.40 1.16
N ALA A 392 5.73 -30.44 0.19
CA ALA A 392 6.53 -31.62 -0.10
C ALA A 392 7.48 -31.96 1.06
N ARG A 393 8.07 -30.94 1.70
CA ARG A 393 8.96 -31.13 2.85
C ARG A 393 8.22 -31.73 4.04
N LEU A 394 7.10 -31.13 4.45
CA LEU A 394 6.31 -31.61 5.60
C LEU A 394 5.76 -33.01 5.38
N VAL A 395 5.32 -33.34 4.15
CA VAL A 395 4.86 -34.71 3.84
C VAL A 395 6.03 -35.70 3.87
N ARG A 396 7.22 -35.30 3.42
CA ARG A 396 8.42 -36.15 3.51
C ARG A 396 8.83 -36.40 4.96
N GLU A 397 8.74 -35.40 5.82
CA GLU A 397 9.01 -35.52 7.27
C GLU A 397 7.99 -36.43 7.98
N SER A 398 6.78 -36.59 7.41
CA SER A 398 5.78 -37.54 7.91
C SER A 398 5.91 -38.97 7.37
N LEU A 399 6.93 -39.26 6.54
CA LEU A 399 7.17 -40.63 6.07
C LEU A 399 7.42 -41.57 7.26
N PRO A 400 6.87 -42.81 7.23
CA PRO A 400 7.26 -43.82 8.19
C PRO A 400 8.79 -43.99 8.20
N PRO A 401 9.46 -44.05 9.37
CA PRO A 401 10.92 -44.17 9.45
C PRO A 401 11.47 -45.32 8.59
N GLU A 402 10.78 -46.47 8.62
CA GLU A 402 11.11 -47.65 7.82
C GLU A 402 11.13 -47.37 6.31
N ALA A 403 10.19 -46.56 5.80
CA ALA A 403 10.13 -46.19 4.39
C ALA A 403 11.29 -45.26 4.02
N ALA A 404 11.55 -44.25 4.86
CA ALA A 404 12.66 -43.31 4.65
C ALA A 404 14.02 -44.01 4.67
N GLU A 405 14.23 -44.91 5.64
CA GLU A 405 15.42 -45.76 5.75
C GLU A 405 15.56 -46.68 4.53
N SER A 406 14.48 -47.33 4.10
CA SER A 406 14.49 -48.23 2.94
C SER A 406 14.90 -47.51 1.64
N PHE A 407 14.35 -46.31 1.38
CA PHE A 407 14.76 -45.52 0.21
C PHE A 407 16.21 -45.01 0.33
N GLY A 408 16.64 -44.64 1.53
CA GLY A 408 18.02 -44.24 1.80
C GLY A 408 19.01 -45.37 1.54
N ALA A 409 18.75 -46.55 2.10
CA ALA A 409 19.55 -47.76 1.92
C ALA A 409 19.63 -48.17 0.44
N LEU A 410 18.49 -48.20 -0.26
CA LEU A 410 18.45 -48.57 -1.68
C LEU A 410 19.30 -47.62 -2.54
N ARG A 411 19.24 -46.30 -2.30
CA ARG A 411 20.07 -45.34 -3.03
C ARG A 411 21.55 -45.57 -2.78
N GLN A 412 21.93 -45.77 -1.53
CA GLN A 412 23.32 -46.04 -1.15
C GLN A 412 23.83 -47.34 -1.78
N GLU A 413 23.02 -48.39 -1.81
CA GLU A 413 23.39 -49.65 -2.46
C GLU A 413 23.53 -49.51 -3.98
N ILE A 414 22.62 -48.79 -4.64
CA ILE A 414 22.72 -48.48 -6.09
C ILE A 414 24.05 -47.78 -6.36
N GLU A 415 24.37 -46.73 -5.60
CA GLU A 415 25.63 -45.99 -5.73
C GLU A 415 26.86 -46.89 -5.60
N VAL A 416 26.92 -47.67 -4.51
CA VAL A 416 28.06 -48.54 -4.21
C VAL A 416 28.23 -49.63 -5.29
N ARG A 417 27.13 -50.28 -5.70
CA ARG A 417 27.21 -51.38 -6.68
C ARG A 417 27.53 -50.89 -8.08
N TYR A 418 26.97 -49.76 -8.52
CA TYR A 418 27.32 -49.19 -9.83
C TYR A 418 28.75 -48.65 -9.86
N ALA A 419 29.26 -48.07 -8.76
CA ALA A 419 30.67 -47.68 -8.65
C ALA A 419 31.62 -48.89 -8.69
N GLY A 420 31.23 -50.01 -8.09
CA GLY A 420 31.94 -51.29 -8.23
C GLY A 420 31.93 -51.80 -9.67
N LEU A 421 30.76 -51.82 -10.30
CA LEU A 421 30.59 -52.27 -11.69
C LEU A 421 31.38 -51.40 -12.67
N ALA A 422 31.36 -50.07 -12.51
CA ALA A 422 32.10 -49.14 -13.36
C ALA A 422 33.60 -49.43 -13.35
N ARG A 423 34.18 -49.75 -12.18
CA ARG A 423 35.61 -50.12 -12.07
C ARG A 423 35.93 -51.41 -12.84
N VAL A 424 35.08 -52.43 -12.72
CA VAL A 424 35.29 -53.72 -13.42
C VAL A 424 35.13 -53.56 -14.93
N VAL A 425 34.07 -52.88 -15.36
CA VAL A 425 33.77 -52.68 -16.78
C VAL A 425 34.84 -51.82 -17.46
N SER A 426 35.28 -50.74 -16.81
CA SER A 426 36.30 -49.83 -17.38
C SER A 426 37.69 -50.48 -17.47
N ALA A 427 37.97 -51.48 -16.63
CA ALA A 427 39.20 -52.27 -16.72
C ALA A 427 39.21 -53.23 -17.93
N VAL A 428 38.02 -53.57 -18.47
CA VAL A 428 37.87 -54.40 -19.67
C VAL A 428 37.77 -53.55 -20.93
N ASP A 429 36.92 -52.52 -20.90
CA ASP A 429 36.73 -51.56 -22.00
C ASP A 429 36.38 -50.17 -21.43
N PRO A 430 37.31 -49.19 -21.52
CA PRO A 430 37.08 -47.82 -21.04
C PRO A 430 35.92 -47.11 -21.73
N THR A 431 35.53 -47.52 -22.95
CA THR A 431 34.46 -46.86 -23.71
C THR A 431 33.07 -47.11 -23.11
N LEU A 432 32.92 -48.13 -22.25
CA LEU A 432 31.66 -48.52 -21.62
C LEU A 432 31.35 -47.78 -20.31
N GLU A 433 32.28 -46.98 -19.77
CA GLU A 433 32.08 -46.21 -18.53
C GLU A 433 30.81 -45.35 -18.57
N ARG A 434 30.61 -44.64 -19.69
CA ARG A 434 29.43 -43.80 -19.93
C ARG A 434 28.12 -44.59 -19.89
N THR A 435 28.13 -45.82 -20.39
CA THR A 435 26.96 -46.71 -20.40
C THR A 435 26.58 -47.12 -18.97
N VAL A 436 27.56 -47.48 -18.14
CA VAL A 436 27.34 -47.81 -16.73
C VAL A 436 26.82 -46.61 -15.95
N GLN A 437 27.39 -45.42 -16.18
CA GLN A 437 26.92 -44.18 -15.55
C GLN A 437 25.48 -43.84 -15.97
N SER A 438 25.13 -44.05 -17.24
CA SER A 438 23.75 -43.86 -17.71
C SER A 438 22.77 -44.82 -17.05
N ALA A 439 23.14 -46.10 -16.89
CA ALA A 439 22.32 -47.09 -16.19
C ALA A 439 22.15 -46.77 -14.69
N ARG A 440 23.21 -46.32 -14.01
CA ARG A 440 23.15 -45.80 -12.63
C ARG A 440 22.14 -44.66 -12.52
N ASN A 441 22.26 -43.66 -13.40
CA ASN A 441 21.36 -42.50 -13.40
C ASN A 441 19.90 -42.93 -13.61
N ALA A 442 19.65 -43.88 -14.51
CA ALA A 442 18.31 -44.43 -14.74
C ALA A 442 17.77 -45.18 -13.51
N ALA A 443 18.60 -45.96 -12.82
CA ALA A 443 18.21 -46.66 -11.59
C ALA A 443 17.84 -45.67 -10.47
N LEU A 444 18.67 -44.66 -10.23
CA LEU A 444 18.40 -43.60 -9.26
C LEU A 444 17.12 -42.81 -9.61
N ALA A 445 16.93 -42.51 -10.89
CA ALA A 445 15.70 -41.87 -11.38
C ALA A 445 14.47 -42.75 -11.11
N GLY A 446 14.54 -44.06 -11.36
CA GLY A 446 13.48 -45.01 -11.03
C GLY A 446 13.12 -45.02 -9.56
N THR A 447 14.13 -45.05 -8.66
CA THR A 447 13.91 -44.95 -7.21
C THR A 447 13.24 -43.63 -6.82
N GLN A 448 13.68 -42.52 -7.41
CA GLN A 448 13.06 -41.21 -7.18
C GLN A 448 11.60 -41.17 -7.66
N GLU A 449 11.26 -41.79 -8.80
CA GLU A 449 9.87 -41.84 -9.28
C GLU A 449 8.95 -42.62 -8.34
N ILE A 450 9.43 -43.71 -7.73
CA ILE A 450 8.66 -44.46 -6.73
C ILE A 450 8.43 -43.61 -5.48
N GLU A 451 9.48 -42.98 -4.95
CA GLU A 451 9.37 -42.09 -3.77
C GLU A 451 8.42 -40.92 -4.06
N LYS A 452 8.49 -40.30 -5.24
CA LYS A 452 7.55 -39.25 -5.67
C LYS A 452 6.11 -39.74 -5.66
N LYS A 453 5.83 -40.95 -6.14
CA LYS A 453 4.47 -41.54 -6.13
C LYS A 453 3.98 -41.79 -4.70
N LEU A 454 4.85 -42.25 -3.80
CA LEU A 454 4.51 -42.42 -2.39
C LEU A 454 4.17 -41.07 -1.74
N ILE A 455 5.02 -40.06 -1.91
CA ILE A 455 4.77 -38.69 -1.43
C ILE A 455 3.46 -38.14 -2.00
N ALA A 456 3.16 -38.38 -3.28
CA ALA A 456 1.90 -37.98 -3.89
C ALA A 456 0.68 -38.69 -3.27
N SER A 457 0.83 -39.95 -2.84
CA SER A 457 -0.23 -40.66 -2.09
C SER A 457 -0.46 -40.05 -0.71
N LEU A 458 0.61 -39.82 0.06
CA LEU A 458 0.52 -39.22 1.39
C LEU A 458 -0.01 -37.78 1.35
N LYS A 459 0.32 -37.03 0.29
CA LYS A 459 -0.28 -35.70 0.04
C LYS A 459 -1.79 -35.77 -0.09
N ARG A 460 -2.33 -36.80 -0.78
CA ARG A 460 -3.79 -37.00 -0.92
C ARG A 460 -4.43 -37.32 0.43
N GLU A 461 -3.77 -38.09 1.27
CA GLU A 461 -4.23 -38.40 2.63
C GLU A 461 -4.11 -37.18 3.58
N SER A 462 -3.20 -36.25 3.28
CA SER A 462 -2.91 -35.04 4.08
C SER A 462 -3.61 -33.78 3.57
N GLU A 463 -4.73 -33.90 2.85
CA GLU A 463 -5.40 -32.78 2.18
C GLU A 463 -5.73 -31.61 3.13
N THR A 464 -6.10 -31.92 4.38
CA THR A 464 -6.38 -30.92 5.43
C THR A 464 -5.16 -30.07 5.76
N LEU A 465 -3.99 -30.69 5.92
CA LEU A 465 -2.73 -29.98 6.23
C LEU A 465 -2.32 -29.10 5.04
N LEU A 466 -2.38 -29.65 3.82
CA LEU A 466 -2.04 -28.91 2.61
C LEU A 466 -2.92 -27.66 2.45
N ARG A 467 -4.23 -27.78 2.72
CA ARG A 467 -5.16 -26.65 2.72
C ARG A 467 -4.84 -25.63 3.81
N GLN A 468 -4.45 -26.08 5.00
CA GLN A 468 -4.03 -25.18 6.09
C GLN A 468 -2.77 -24.39 5.73
N ILE A 469 -1.78 -25.04 5.09
CA ILE A 469 -0.57 -24.38 4.60
C ILE A 469 -0.91 -23.36 3.52
N SER A 470 -1.71 -23.75 2.51
CA SER A 470 -2.13 -22.83 1.44
C SER A 470 -2.81 -21.59 2.00
N ARG A 471 -3.74 -21.75 2.94
CA ARG A 471 -4.43 -20.63 3.61
C ARG A 471 -3.50 -19.76 4.45
N ALA A 472 -2.53 -20.38 5.12
CA ALA A 472 -1.51 -19.64 5.86
C ALA A 472 -0.67 -18.79 4.91
N ARG A 473 -0.28 -19.34 3.75
CA ARG A 473 0.43 -18.60 2.70
C ARG A 473 -0.41 -17.48 2.12
N ASP A 474 -1.67 -17.73 1.79
CA ASP A 474 -2.57 -16.66 1.32
C ASP A 474 -2.74 -15.55 2.36
N ALA A 475 -2.66 -15.88 3.65
CA ALA A 475 -2.74 -14.90 4.72
C ALA A 475 -1.47 -14.05 4.84
N VAL A 476 -0.26 -14.61 4.71
CA VAL A 476 1.01 -13.89 4.99
C VAL A 476 1.86 -13.55 3.76
N TYR A 477 1.75 -14.33 2.69
CA TYR A 477 2.41 -14.15 1.39
C TYR A 477 1.40 -14.39 0.24
N PRO A 478 0.28 -13.65 0.19
CA PRO A 478 -0.73 -13.80 -0.85
C PRO A 478 -0.10 -13.68 -2.25
N ARG A 479 -0.39 -14.66 -3.12
CA ARG A 479 0.20 -14.74 -4.48
C ARG A 479 1.74 -14.82 -4.51
N GLY A 480 2.37 -15.17 -3.38
CA GLY A 480 3.83 -15.15 -3.24
C GLY A 480 4.42 -13.74 -3.07
N GLU A 481 3.58 -12.73 -2.82
CA GLU A 481 4.00 -11.36 -2.56
C GLU A 481 3.85 -11.01 -1.07
N PRO A 482 4.63 -10.04 -0.54
CA PRO A 482 4.43 -9.55 0.82
C PRO A 482 2.99 -9.15 1.12
N GLN A 483 2.44 -9.58 2.26
CA GLN A 483 1.07 -9.28 2.72
C GLN A 483 0.70 -7.81 2.53
N GLU A 484 1.63 -6.92 2.90
CA GLU A 484 1.42 -5.48 2.90
C GLU A 484 1.13 -4.88 1.51
N ARG A 485 1.47 -5.61 0.44
CA ARG A 485 1.31 -5.20 -0.96
C ARG A 485 0.02 -5.67 -1.62
N VAL A 486 -0.69 -6.61 -1.00
CA VAL A 486 -1.85 -7.26 -1.64
C VAL A 486 -3.13 -7.03 -0.85
N LEU A 487 -3.10 -7.24 0.47
CA LEU A 487 -4.33 -7.21 1.27
C LEU A 487 -4.71 -5.77 1.66
N THR A 488 -6.01 -5.47 1.64
CA THR A 488 -6.55 -4.24 2.23
C THR A 488 -6.70 -4.35 3.76
N LEU A 489 -6.53 -3.23 4.46
CA LEU A 489 -6.76 -3.14 5.90
C LEU A 489 -8.17 -3.56 6.31
N ALA A 490 -9.19 -3.32 5.47
CA ALA A 490 -10.58 -3.66 5.77
C ALA A 490 -10.76 -5.15 6.11
N SER A 491 -9.99 -6.02 5.44
CA SER A 491 -9.95 -7.47 5.70
C SER A 491 -9.71 -7.78 7.19
N PHE A 492 -8.83 -7.01 7.82
CA PHE A 492 -8.41 -7.23 9.19
C PHE A 492 -9.24 -6.43 10.20
N LEU A 493 -9.65 -5.20 9.88
CA LEU A 493 -10.53 -4.43 10.76
C LEU A 493 -11.89 -5.12 10.97
N ILE A 494 -12.41 -5.81 9.95
CA ILE A 494 -13.63 -6.61 10.11
C ILE A 494 -13.41 -7.70 11.16
N ARG A 495 -12.23 -8.31 11.28
CA ARG A 495 -11.98 -9.40 12.24
C ARG A 495 -11.62 -8.92 13.63
N TYR A 496 -10.81 -7.88 13.70
CA TYR A 496 -10.07 -7.49 14.91
C TYR A 496 -10.43 -6.09 15.41
N GLY A 497 -11.25 -5.36 14.66
CA GLY A 497 -11.75 -4.05 15.06
C GLY A 497 -10.66 -2.97 15.11
N PRO A 498 -10.99 -1.80 15.68
CA PRO A 498 -10.08 -0.66 15.75
C PRO A 498 -8.85 -0.90 16.64
N GLY A 499 -8.90 -1.88 17.55
CA GLY A 499 -7.76 -2.24 18.41
C GLY A 499 -6.54 -2.71 17.62
N LEU A 500 -6.74 -3.32 16.44
CA LEU A 500 -5.64 -3.67 15.55
C LEU A 500 -4.88 -2.44 15.05
N LEU A 501 -5.59 -1.35 14.73
CA LEU A 501 -4.95 -0.13 14.27
C LEU A 501 -4.13 0.53 15.38
N ASP A 502 -4.59 0.44 16.63
CA ASP A 502 -3.80 0.86 17.79
C ASP A 502 -2.52 0.01 17.90
N ALA A 503 -2.62 -1.32 17.83
CA ALA A 503 -1.47 -2.22 17.90
C ALA A 503 -0.46 -2.03 16.76
N LEU A 504 -0.92 -1.80 15.53
CA LEU A 504 -0.06 -1.41 14.39
C LEU A 504 0.65 -0.09 14.67
N GLY A 505 -0.07 0.90 15.19
CA GLY A 505 0.51 2.18 15.60
C GLY A 505 1.60 2.03 16.65
N ASP A 506 1.40 1.17 17.64
CA ASP A 506 2.37 0.91 18.72
C ASP A 506 3.62 0.19 18.22
N GLU A 507 3.49 -0.75 17.26
CA GLU A 507 4.64 -1.41 16.63
C GLU A 507 5.46 -0.42 15.79
N VAL A 508 4.79 0.40 14.98
CA VAL A 508 5.45 1.43 14.16
C VAL A 508 6.11 2.48 15.05
N ALA A 509 5.45 2.87 16.15
CA ALA A 509 6.01 3.75 17.17
C ALA A 509 7.29 3.17 17.79
N ARG A 510 7.29 1.88 18.17
CA ARG A 510 8.50 1.20 18.68
C ARG A 510 9.64 1.20 17.67
N TRP A 511 9.38 0.85 16.41
CA TRP A 511 10.39 0.89 15.35
C TRP A 511 10.97 2.30 15.14
N ALA A 512 10.12 3.31 15.24
CA ALA A 512 10.54 4.69 15.07
C ALA A 512 11.20 5.28 16.33
N ASP A 513 11.40 4.54 17.44
CA ASP A 513 11.74 5.08 18.78
C ASP A 513 10.82 6.24 19.19
N ALA A 514 9.52 6.06 18.99
CA ALA A 514 8.48 7.05 19.21
C ALA A 514 7.36 6.56 20.14
N PRO A 515 7.67 6.14 21.38
CA PRO A 515 6.70 5.55 22.31
C PRO A 515 5.52 6.47 22.66
#